data_AF-A0ABD6WUU2-F1
#
_entry.id   AF-A0ABD6WUU2-F1
#
_cell.length_a   1.000
_cell.length_b   1.000
_cell.length_c   1.000
_cell.angle_alpha   90.00
_cell.angle_beta   90.00
_cell.angle_gamma   90.00
#
_symmetry.space_group_name_H-M   'P 1'
#
loop_
_entity.id
_entity.type
_entity.pdbx_description
1 polymer ?
#
loop_
_entity_poly.entity_id
_entity_poly.type
_entity_poly.pdbx_seq_one_letter_code
_entity_poly.pdbx_strand_id
1 'polypeptide(L)'
;MKEFNLDSALNGEPVLLRSGRKAYIGYKTPDCYVFDSSEKIEFPLHGYIIKADNIIEVPNMFWAINGRAYKDNVDNASDIVGMWEEPKLTSEQVLEKAYQENLPLDAIGKKAFVIAKTKDGDYVMQCGEDNLYFASHETMWEFYKDPEPKSNTITVTLPKPFKPKTGEEYYFIRVKGLFLGFDIDKFEFDDSEFCINHSSTGRCFYSHEDAQAWLDAMKNALGD
;
A
#
# COMPACT_ATOMS: atom_id res chain seq x y z
N MET A 1 -6.98 -11.11 -21.14
CA MET A 1 -6.54 -9.73 -21.40
C MET A 1 -7.56 -8.80 -20.80
N LYS A 2 -7.20 -8.20 -19.68
CA LYS A 2 -7.95 -7.14 -19.01
C LYS A 2 -8.02 -5.90 -19.93
N GLU A 3 -9.20 -5.29 -20.05
CA GLU A 3 -9.42 -4.09 -20.86
C GLU A 3 -8.56 -2.92 -20.36
N PHE A 4 -8.10 -2.06 -21.27
CA PHE A 4 -7.27 -0.90 -20.93
C PHE A 4 -8.02 0.08 -20.01
N ASN A 5 -7.40 0.45 -18.90
CA ASN A 5 -7.91 1.43 -17.96
C ASN A 5 -6.87 2.53 -17.73
N LEU A 6 -7.18 3.76 -18.16
CA LEU A 6 -6.25 4.88 -18.10
C LEU A 6 -5.91 5.29 -16.67
N ASP A 7 -6.89 5.30 -15.75
CA ASP A 7 -6.66 5.72 -14.37
C ASP A 7 -5.75 4.74 -13.63
N SER A 8 -5.98 3.43 -13.79
CA SER A 8 -5.08 2.39 -13.29
C SER A 8 -3.67 2.56 -13.87
N ALA A 9 -3.55 2.78 -15.17
CA ALA A 9 -2.25 2.94 -15.82
C ALA A 9 -1.49 4.18 -15.32
N LEU A 10 -2.17 5.31 -15.12
CA LEU A 10 -1.60 6.53 -14.54
C LEU A 10 -1.24 6.37 -13.05
N ASN A 11 -1.90 5.46 -12.34
CA ASN A 11 -1.54 5.06 -10.98
C ASN A 11 -0.39 4.04 -10.92
N GLY A 12 0.25 3.75 -12.06
CA GLY A 12 1.46 2.92 -12.14
C GLY A 12 1.20 1.45 -12.45
N GLU A 13 -0.04 1.03 -12.74
CA GLU A 13 -0.28 -0.32 -13.27
C GLU A 13 0.28 -0.44 -14.71
N PRO A 14 0.97 -1.54 -15.04
CA PRO A 14 1.49 -1.74 -16.38
C PRO A 14 0.39 -2.02 -17.42
N VAL A 15 0.68 -1.68 -18.66
CA VAL A 15 -0.19 -1.91 -19.82
C VAL A 15 0.41 -2.95 -20.78
N LEU A 16 -0.46 -3.61 -21.52
CA LEU A 16 -0.10 -4.60 -22.54
C LEU A 16 -0.18 -3.96 -23.92
N LEU A 17 0.92 -4.01 -24.65
CA LEU A 17 0.98 -3.59 -26.04
C LEU A 17 0.53 -4.70 -26.97
N ARG A 18 0.06 -4.34 -28.18
CA ARG A 18 -0.35 -5.29 -29.23
C ARG A 18 0.76 -6.28 -29.58
N SER A 19 2.01 -5.86 -29.49
CA SER A 19 3.20 -6.70 -29.65
C SER A 19 3.39 -7.78 -28.57
N GLY A 20 2.57 -7.78 -27.52
CA GLY A 20 2.73 -8.66 -26.36
C GLY A 20 3.71 -8.10 -25.31
N ARG A 21 4.18 -6.86 -25.47
CA ARG A 21 5.16 -6.24 -24.58
C ARG A 21 4.51 -5.51 -23.42
N LYS A 22 5.24 -5.43 -22.30
CA LYS A 22 4.88 -4.65 -21.11
C LYS A 22 5.31 -3.21 -21.29
N ALA A 23 4.45 -2.26 -20.95
CA ALA A 23 4.77 -0.84 -20.94
C ALA A 23 4.18 -0.15 -19.71
N TYR A 24 4.64 1.06 -19.42
CA TYR A 24 4.16 1.88 -18.32
C TYR A 24 3.85 3.28 -18.82
N ILE A 25 2.77 3.87 -18.29
CA ILE A 25 2.45 5.28 -18.48
C ILE A 25 2.94 6.01 -17.23
N GLY A 26 3.85 6.97 -17.41
CA GLY A 26 4.39 7.77 -16.32
C GLY A 26 3.52 8.97 -15.98
N TYR A 27 2.96 9.65 -16.99
CA TYR A 27 2.08 10.80 -16.79
C TYR A 27 1.28 11.16 -18.04
N LYS A 28 0.27 12.02 -17.85
CA LYS A 28 -0.47 12.71 -18.91
C LYS A 28 -0.11 14.19 -18.90
N THR A 29 0.22 14.77 -20.05
CA THR A 29 0.38 16.22 -20.19
C THR A 29 -0.93 16.93 -19.85
N PRO A 30 -0.95 17.97 -19.00
CA PRO A 30 -2.16 18.71 -18.67
C PRO A 30 -2.85 19.30 -19.90
N ASP A 31 -4.19 19.24 -19.92
CA ASP A 31 -5.00 19.67 -21.06
C ASP A 31 -4.95 21.19 -21.33
N CYS A 32 -4.35 21.97 -20.42
CA CYS A 32 -4.15 23.42 -20.58
C CYS A 32 -3.02 23.78 -21.55
N TYR A 33 -2.13 22.83 -21.89
CA TYR A 33 -1.04 23.06 -22.83
C TYR A 33 -1.47 22.71 -24.26
N VAL A 34 -1.12 23.57 -25.21
CA VAL A 34 -1.38 23.43 -26.65
C VAL A 34 -0.12 23.79 -27.43
N PHE A 35 -0.05 23.39 -28.71
CA PHE A 35 1.00 23.87 -29.61
C PHE A 35 0.83 25.36 -29.92
N ASP A 36 1.87 26.02 -30.44
CA ASP A 36 1.80 27.41 -30.91
C ASP A 36 0.73 27.59 -32.01
N SER A 37 0.39 26.53 -32.74
CA SER A 37 -0.73 26.48 -33.69
C SER A 37 -2.12 26.51 -33.02
N SER A 38 -2.18 26.54 -31.68
CA SER A 38 -3.39 26.34 -30.86
C SER A 38 -4.04 24.95 -30.98
N GLU A 39 -3.34 24.00 -31.60
CA GLU A 39 -3.79 22.61 -31.71
C GLU A 39 -3.55 21.86 -30.41
N LYS A 40 -4.47 20.94 -30.08
CA LYS A 40 -4.35 20.07 -28.91
C LYS A 40 -3.22 19.06 -29.10
N ILE A 41 -2.59 18.69 -27.99
CA ILE A 41 -1.60 17.60 -27.96
C ILE A 41 -2.34 16.28 -28.16
N GLU A 42 -2.05 15.62 -29.27
CA GLU A 42 -2.74 14.39 -29.66
C GLU A 42 -2.27 13.15 -28.89
N PHE A 43 -0.99 13.10 -28.53
CA PHE A 43 -0.39 12.01 -27.78
C PHE A 43 0.06 12.50 -26.41
N PRO A 44 -0.88 12.82 -25.48
CA PRO A 44 -0.54 13.43 -24.21
C PRO A 44 0.00 12.43 -23.18
N LEU A 45 -0.14 11.12 -23.40
CA LEU A 45 0.35 10.10 -22.46
C LEU A 45 1.82 9.82 -22.73
N HIS A 46 2.65 9.89 -21.69
CA HIS A 46 4.09 9.69 -21.78
C HIS A 46 4.51 8.50 -20.94
N GLY A 47 5.41 7.67 -21.46
CA GLY A 47 5.86 6.48 -20.77
C GLY A 47 7.00 5.75 -21.47
N TYR A 48 7.12 4.46 -21.20
CA TYR A 48 8.23 3.63 -21.70
C TYR A 48 7.81 2.19 -21.95
N ILE A 49 8.55 1.50 -22.81
CA ILE A 49 8.33 0.09 -23.19
C ILE A 49 9.45 -0.76 -22.60
N ILE A 50 9.09 -1.88 -21.97
CA ILE A 50 10.02 -2.87 -21.43
C ILE A 50 10.19 -4.01 -22.43
N LYS A 51 11.44 -4.45 -22.60
CA LYS A 51 11.77 -5.62 -23.44
C LYS A 51 11.63 -6.93 -22.66
N ALA A 52 12.63 -7.21 -21.82
CA ALA A 52 12.81 -8.39 -20.96
C ALA A 52 13.79 -8.03 -19.84
N ASP A 53 13.80 -8.79 -18.75
CA ASP A 53 14.78 -8.66 -17.64
C ASP A 53 14.90 -7.24 -17.06
N ASN A 54 13.78 -6.51 -16.98
CA ASN A 54 13.73 -5.12 -16.53
C ASN A 54 14.56 -4.13 -17.37
N ILE A 55 14.87 -4.47 -18.61
CA ILE A 55 15.55 -3.59 -19.57
C ILE A 55 14.50 -2.74 -20.31
N ILE A 56 14.68 -1.42 -20.24
CA ILE A 56 13.89 -0.45 -21.03
C ILE A 56 14.32 -0.54 -22.50
N GLU A 57 13.35 -0.77 -23.38
CA GLU A 57 13.57 -0.78 -24.83
C GLU A 57 13.40 0.61 -25.43
N VAL A 58 12.30 1.27 -25.04
CA VAL A 58 11.94 2.61 -25.52
C VAL A 58 11.72 3.48 -24.30
N PRO A 59 12.66 4.38 -23.96
CA PRO A 59 12.57 5.19 -22.75
C PRO A 59 11.57 6.33 -22.85
N ASN A 60 11.21 6.75 -24.07
CA ASN A 60 10.27 7.82 -24.34
C ASN A 60 9.27 7.34 -25.39
N MET A 61 8.09 6.97 -24.94
CA MET A 61 6.98 6.55 -25.76
C MET A 61 5.77 7.41 -25.46
N PHE A 62 4.94 7.66 -26.47
CA PHE A 62 3.77 8.51 -26.36
C PHE A 62 2.54 7.86 -26.97
N TRP A 63 1.40 8.07 -26.34
CA TRP A 63 0.12 7.51 -26.76
C TRP A 63 -1.00 8.54 -26.69
N ALA A 64 -1.99 8.37 -27.54
CA ALA A 64 -3.27 9.05 -27.42
C ALA A 64 -4.00 8.55 -26.17
N ILE A 65 -5.01 9.30 -25.72
CA ILE A 65 -5.78 8.96 -24.50
C ILE A 65 -6.44 7.57 -24.54
N ASN A 66 -6.66 7.02 -25.75
CA ASN A 66 -7.21 5.70 -25.98
C ASN A 66 -6.13 4.61 -26.16
N GLY A 67 -4.86 4.94 -25.97
CA GLY A 67 -3.75 4.00 -26.05
C GLY A 67 -3.13 3.80 -27.42
N ARG A 68 -3.50 4.57 -28.46
CA ARG A 68 -2.90 4.45 -29.81
C ARG A 68 -1.55 5.14 -29.88
N ALA A 69 -0.56 4.47 -30.49
CA ALA A 69 0.83 4.95 -30.55
C ALA A 69 1.14 5.87 -31.76
N TYR A 70 0.29 5.89 -32.79
CA TYR A 70 0.48 6.69 -34.01
C TYR A 70 -0.85 7.10 -34.65
N LYS A 71 -0.76 8.03 -35.61
CA LYS A 71 -1.89 8.77 -36.20
C LYS A 71 -2.47 8.13 -37.47
N ASP A 72 -1.82 7.11 -38.01
CA ASP A 72 -2.12 6.55 -39.34
C ASP A 72 -3.40 5.72 -39.41
N ASN A 73 -4.18 5.62 -38.32
CA ASN A 73 -5.35 4.74 -38.17
C ASN A 73 -5.04 3.26 -38.46
N VAL A 74 -3.77 2.89 -38.60
CA VAL A 74 -3.31 1.51 -38.74
C VAL A 74 -3.02 0.99 -37.34
N ASP A 75 -3.32 -0.29 -37.12
CA ASP A 75 -2.96 -0.95 -35.87
C ASP A 75 -1.44 -1.04 -35.76
N ASN A 76 -0.89 -0.47 -34.68
CA ASN A 76 0.53 -0.43 -34.44
C ASN A 76 0.94 -1.45 -33.36
N ALA A 77 2.15 -2.01 -33.49
CA ALA A 77 2.71 -2.94 -32.52
C ALA A 77 2.84 -2.35 -31.10
N SER A 78 2.93 -1.02 -31.01
CA SER A 78 3.02 -0.27 -29.76
C SER A 78 1.66 0.25 -29.27
N ASP A 79 0.54 -0.08 -29.92
CA ASP A 79 -0.78 0.27 -29.39
C ASP A 79 -1.02 -0.47 -28.07
N ILE A 80 -1.55 0.25 -27.08
CA ILE A 80 -2.05 -0.34 -25.85
C ILE A 80 -3.36 -1.05 -26.15
N VAL A 81 -3.41 -2.34 -25.89
CA VAL A 81 -4.58 -3.20 -26.15
C VAL A 81 -5.24 -3.70 -24.86
N GLY A 82 -4.63 -3.47 -23.71
CA GLY A 82 -5.16 -3.89 -22.42
C GLY A 82 -4.25 -3.51 -21.25
N MET A 83 -4.65 -3.91 -20.05
CA MET A 83 -3.77 -3.90 -18.89
C MET A 83 -2.85 -5.13 -18.92
N TRP A 84 -1.62 -4.99 -18.43
CA TRP A 84 -0.71 -6.12 -18.30
C TRP A 84 -1.16 -7.04 -17.18
N GLU A 85 -1.27 -8.32 -17.51
CA GLU A 85 -1.48 -9.40 -16.54
C GLU A 85 -0.18 -10.19 -16.47
N GLU A 86 0.36 -10.40 -15.26
CA GLU A 86 1.58 -11.19 -15.13
C GLU A 86 1.36 -12.60 -15.69
N PRO A 87 2.26 -13.11 -16.55
CA PRO A 87 2.13 -14.45 -17.10
C PRO A 87 1.99 -15.47 -15.97
N LYS A 88 0.97 -16.33 -16.05
CA LYS A 88 0.86 -17.45 -15.12
C LYS A 88 2.03 -18.40 -15.37
N LEU A 89 2.95 -18.47 -14.42
CA LEU A 89 4.05 -19.41 -14.44
C LEU A 89 3.53 -20.82 -14.17
N THR A 90 4.16 -21.81 -14.80
CA THR A 90 3.99 -23.21 -14.38
C THR A 90 4.67 -23.44 -13.03
N SER A 91 4.30 -24.50 -12.33
CA SER A 91 4.90 -24.79 -11.01
C SER A 91 6.40 -25.05 -11.10
N GLU A 92 6.86 -25.68 -12.17
CA GLU A 92 8.29 -25.81 -12.48
C GLU A 92 8.97 -24.45 -12.65
N GLN A 93 8.36 -23.51 -13.38
CA GLN A 93 8.90 -22.16 -13.56
C GLN A 93 8.90 -21.35 -12.26
N VAL A 94 7.88 -21.52 -11.41
CA VAL A 94 7.83 -20.91 -10.07
C VAL A 94 8.98 -21.42 -9.21
N LEU A 95 9.19 -22.74 -9.16
CA LEU A 95 10.27 -23.37 -8.39
C LEU A 95 11.65 -22.97 -8.90
N GLU A 96 11.87 -22.99 -10.21
CA GLU A 96 13.13 -22.57 -10.81
C GLU A 96 13.41 -21.10 -10.54
N LYS A 97 12.42 -20.22 -10.73
CA LYS A 97 12.56 -18.79 -10.41
C LYS A 97 12.85 -18.55 -8.93
N ALA A 98 12.14 -19.25 -8.04
CA ALA A 98 12.37 -19.16 -6.61
C ALA A 98 13.78 -19.62 -6.21
N TYR A 99 14.31 -20.65 -6.86
CA TYR A 99 15.67 -21.12 -6.66
C TYR A 99 16.73 -20.10 -7.13
N GLN A 100 16.57 -19.55 -8.34
CA GLN A 100 17.56 -18.61 -8.92
C GLN A 100 17.55 -17.24 -8.22
N GLU A 101 16.37 -16.74 -7.85
CA GLU A 101 16.20 -15.40 -7.29
C GLU A 101 16.04 -15.40 -5.75
N ASN A 102 16.13 -16.57 -5.11
CA ASN A 102 15.92 -16.76 -3.67
C ASN A 102 14.58 -16.18 -3.17
N LEU A 103 13.52 -16.40 -3.94
CA LEU A 103 12.17 -15.92 -3.61
C LEU A 103 11.43 -16.93 -2.71
N PRO A 104 10.66 -16.46 -1.72
CA PRO A 104 9.89 -17.34 -0.86
C PRO A 104 8.66 -17.91 -1.58
N LEU A 105 8.35 -19.17 -1.31
CA LEU A 105 7.17 -19.88 -1.74
C LEU A 105 6.23 -20.17 -0.57
N ASP A 106 4.95 -20.29 -0.88
CA ASP A 106 3.94 -20.71 0.09
C ASP A 106 3.89 -22.24 0.22
N ALA A 107 4.34 -22.74 1.37
CA ALA A 107 4.24 -24.12 1.78
C ALA A 107 3.15 -24.29 2.84
N ILE A 108 1.88 -24.30 2.40
CA ILE A 108 0.69 -24.48 3.26
C ILE A 108 0.58 -23.38 4.32
N GLY A 109 0.56 -22.13 3.86
CA GLY A 109 0.51 -20.92 4.68
C GLY A 109 1.83 -20.57 5.37
N LYS A 110 2.93 -21.23 5.00
CA LYS A 110 4.25 -21.01 5.60
C LYS A 110 5.26 -20.57 4.57
N LYS A 111 6.11 -19.62 4.97
CA LYS A 111 7.21 -19.11 4.16
C LYS A 111 8.31 -20.17 4.04
N ALA A 112 8.61 -20.58 2.82
CA ALA A 112 9.67 -21.55 2.54
C ALA A 112 10.55 -21.11 1.36
N PHE A 113 11.81 -21.54 1.34
CA PHE A 113 12.79 -21.18 0.32
C PHE A 113 13.32 -22.43 -0.38
N VAL A 114 13.51 -22.36 -1.69
CA VAL A 114 14.14 -23.44 -2.46
C VAL A 114 15.66 -23.35 -2.26
N ILE A 115 16.26 -24.39 -1.68
CA ILE A 115 17.68 -24.40 -1.31
C ILE A 115 18.54 -25.33 -2.17
N ALA A 116 17.92 -26.30 -2.86
CA ALA A 116 18.63 -27.20 -3.76
C ALA A 116 17.71 -27.78 -4.86
N LYS A 117 18.34 -28.31 -5.91
CA LYS A 117 17.71 -29.06 -6.99
C LYS A 117 18.33 -30.46 -7.08
N THR A 118 17.50 -31.49 -7.20
CA THR A 118 17.94 -32.88 -7.34
C THR A 118 18.34 -33.17 -8.79
N LYS A 119 19.02 -34.30 -9.01
CA LYS A 119 19.40 -34.73 -10.37
C LYS A 119 18.19 -35.08 -11.25
N ASP A 120 17.08 -35.45 -10.62
CA ASP A 120 15.85 -35.84 -11.30
C ASP A 120 14.94 -34.64 -11.61
N GLY A 121 15.34 -33.43 -11.20
CA GLY A 121 14.64 -32.18 -11.50
C GLY A 121 13.72 -31.66 -10.39
N ASP A 122 13.58 -32.40 -9.29
CA ASP A 122 12.83 -31.97 -8.11
C ASP A 122 13.62 -30.96 -7.26
N TYR A 123 12.92 -30.31 -6.34
CA TYR A 123 13.48 -29.23 -5.52
C TYR A 123 13.43 -29.58 -4.03
N VAL A 124 14.40 -29.09 -3.27
CA VAL A 124 14.44 -29.17 -1.80
C VAL A 124 14.15 -27.79 -1.23
N MET A 125 13.18 -27.73 -0.34
CA MET A 125 12.74 -26.49 0.30
C MET A 125 13.02 -26.50 1.80
N GLN A 126 13.44 -25.36 2.33
CA GLN A 126 13.57 -25.11 3.76
C GLN A 126 12.43 -24.23 4.24
N CYS A 127 11.74 -24.65 5.30
CA CYS A 127 10.64 -23.91 5.92
C CYS A 127 10.95 -23.67 7.41
N GLY A 128 11.32 -22.43 7.75
CA GLY A 128 11.88 -22.11 9.07
C GLY A 128 13.29 -22.66 9.24
N GLU A 129 13.77 -22.76 10.48
CA GLU A 129 15.16 -23.15 10.74
C GLU A 129 15.43 -24.64 10.47
N ASP A 130 14.47 -25.52 10.79
CA ASP A 130 14.75 -26.97 10.89
C ASP A 130 13.95 -27.89 9.96
N ASN A 131 12.97 -27.40 9.19
CA ASN A 131 12.12 -28.28 8.36
C ASN A 131 12.55 -28.28 6.89
N LEU A 132 12.78 -29.48 6.34
CA LEU A 132 13.04 -29.72 4.92
C LEU A 132 11.87 -30.44 4.25
N TYR A 133 11.49 -29.99 3.06
CA TYR A 133 10.44 -30.56 2.23
C TYR A 133 10.96 -30.86 0.82
N PHE A 134 10.44 -31.92 0.21
CA PHE A 134 10.60 -32.16 -1.23
C PHE A 134 9.45 -31.49 -1.98
N ALA A 135 9.79 -30.64 -2.95
CA ALA A 135 8.85 -29.96 -3.81
C ALA A 135 8.89 -30.58 -5.20
N SER A 136 7.81 -31.27 -5.53
CA SER A 136 7.56 -31.78 -6.88
C SER A 136 6.99 -30.67 -7.76
N HIS A 137 7.42 -30.68 -9.02
CA HIS A 137 6.87 -29.85 -10.10
C HIS A 137 5.43 -30.25 -10.47
N GLU A 138 4.95 -31.43 -10.05
CA GLU A 138 3.56 -31.89 -10.20
C GLU A 138 2.60 -31.20 -9.21
N THR A 139 3.12 -30.68 -8.10
CA THR A 139 2.36 -29.90 -7.12
C THR A 139 2.26 -28.45 -7.56
N MET A 140 1.10 -27.82 -7.40
CA MET A 140 0.97 -26.39 -7.67
C MET A 140 1.66 -25.55 -6.59
N TRP A 141 2.55 -24.65 -7.02
CA TRP A 141 3.28 -23.72 -6.16
C TRP A 141 2.98 -22.28 -6.54
N GLU A 142 2.94 -21.42 -5.52
CA GLU A 142 2.79 -19.99 -5.64
C GLU A 142 3.78 -19.25 -4.73
N PHE A 143 4.12 -18.02 -5.09
CA PHE A 143 5.00 -17.18 -4.27
C PHE A 143 4.30 -16.80 -2.96
N TYR A 144 5.07 -16.82 -1.87
CA TYR A 144 4.58 -16.43 -0.56
C TYR A 144 4.19 -14.95 -0.56
N LYS A 145 2.96 -14.65 -0.16
CA LYS A 145 2.49 -13.29 0.07
C LYS A 145 2.57 -13.01 1.56
N ASP A 146 3.26 -11.93 1.94
CA ASP A 146 3.24 -11.52 3.33
C ASP A 146 1.78 -11.28 3.76
N PRO A 147 1.37 -11.77 4.94
CA PRO A 147 0.03 -11.52 5.45
C PRO A 147 -0.21 -10.02 5.48
N GLU A 148 -1.40 -9.59 5.02
CA GLU A 148 -1.75 -8.18 5.02
C GLU A 148 -1.50 -7.60 6.42
N PRO A 149 -0.79 -6.47 6.54
CA PRO A 149 -0.60 -5.84 7.83
C PRO A 149 -1.98 -5.57 8.42
N LYS A 150 -2.25 -6.13 9.61
CA LYS A 150 -3.45 -5.77 10.38
C LYS A 150 -3.48 -4.24 10.43
N SER A 151 -4.59 -3.65 9.98
CA SER A 151 -4.75 -2.19 9.94
C SER A 151 -4.33 -1.58 11.29
N ASN A 152 -3.29 -0.74 11.28
CA ASN A 152 -2.81 -0.03 12.46
C ASN A 152 -3.69 1.19 12.82
N THR A 153 -4.90 1.27 12.25
CA THR A 153 -5.83 2.39 12.45
C THR A 153 -7.07 1.92 13.18
N ILE A 154 -7.36 2.56 14.32
CA ILE A 154 -8.66 2.44 15.00
C ILE A 154 -9.49 3.70 14.74
N THR A 155 -10.81 3.55 14.62
CA THR A 155 -11.74 4.67 14.58
C THR A 155 -12.51 4.71 15.90
N VAL A 156 -12.45 5.83 16.61
CA VAL A 156 -13.14 6.03 17.90
C VAL A 156 -14.01 7.28 17.83
N THR A 157 -15.16 7.25 18.51
CA THR A 157 -16.00 8.43 18.72
C THR A 157 -15.83 8.86 20.17
N LEU A 158 -15.28 10.05 20.41
CA LEU A 158 -14.92 10.53 21.74
C LEU A 158 -15.56 11.88 22.05
N PRO A 159 -15.87 12.16 23.34
CA PRO A 159 -16.35 13.47 23.77
C PRO A 159 -15.31 14.57 23.50
N LYS A 160 -15.79 15.74 23.09
CA LYS A 160 -14.92 16.88 22.78
C LYS A 160 -14.43 17.57 24.06
N PRO A 161 -13.11 17.73 24.28
CA PRO A 161 -12.59 18.54 25.38
C PRO A 161 -13.02 20.00 25.27
N PHE A 162 -13.07 20.70 26.39
CA PHE A 162 -13.43 22.13 26.44
C PHE A 162 -12.46 22.95 27.30
N LYS A 163 -12.58 24.28 27.23
CA LYS A 163 -11.83 25.21 28.09
C LYS A 163 -12.77 25.75 29.17
N PRO A 164 -12.58 25.40 30.45
CA PRO A 164 -13.39 25.94 31.54
C PRO A 164 -13.20 27.45 31.70
N LYS A 165 -14.22 28.12 32.26
CA LYS A 165 -14.19 29.54 32.62
C LYS A 165 -14.16 29.71 34.14
N THR A 166 -13.79 30.89 34.62
CA THR A 166 -13.78 31.24 36.05
C THR A 166 -15.08 30.86 36.75
N GLY A 167 -14.97 30.06 37.81
CA GLY A 167 -16.08 29.52 38.60
C GLY A 167 -16.73 28.26 38.03
N GLU A 168 -16.30 27.75 36.88
CA GLU A 168 -16.83 26.49 36.32
C GLU A 168 -16.09 25.29 36.94
N GLU A 169 -16.86 24.26 37.31
CA GLU A 169 -16.30 22.95 37.65
C GLU A 169 -15.93 22.16 36.39
N TYR A 170 -14.82 21.42 36.45
CA TYR A 170 -14.37 20.57 35.36
C TYR A 170 -13.65 19.32 35.87
N TYR A 171 -13.66 18.28 35.04
CA TYR A 171 -12.89 17.06 35.24
C TYR A 171 -11.64 17.11 34.39
N PHE A 172 -10.49 16.79 34.99
CA PHE A 172 -9.19 16.84 34.34
C PHE A 172 -8.50 15.50 34.41
N ILE A 173 -8.14 14.95 33.25
CA ILE A 173 -7.27 13.77 33.20
C ILE A 173 -5.87 14.24 33.63
N ARG A 174 -5.33 13.76 34.74
CA ARG A 174 -4.01 14.13 35.27
C ARG A 174 -3.02 12.97 35.13
N VAL A 175 -1.73 13.29 35.00
CA VAL A 175 -0.65 12.28 35.09
C VAL A 175 -0.29 12.03 36.56
N LYS A 176 -0.28 10.78 36.98
CA LYS A 176 0.00 10.33 38.34
C LYS A 176 1.48 9.96 38.53
N GLY A 177 2.21 10.84 39.23
CA GLY A 177 3.49 10.53 39.90
C GLY A 177 4.57 9.85 39.04
N LEU A 178 5.52 9.19 39.73
CA LEU A 178 6.73 8.58 39.14
C LEU A 178 6.44 7.40 38.18
N PHE A 179 5.24 6.82 38.25
CA PHE A 179 4.83 5.66 37.45
C PHE A 179 3.96 6.00 36.22
N LEU A 180 3.84 7.29 35.86
CA LEU A 180 3.19 7.79 34.63
C LEU A 180 1.76 7.27 34.38
N GLY A 181 1.01 6.93 35.44
CA GLY A 181 -0.41 6.54 35.33
C GLY A 181 -1.31 7.75 35.02
N PHE A 182 -2.59 7.50 34.75
CA PHE A 182 -3.60 8.55 34.59
C PHE A 182 -4.71 8.41 35.63
N ASP A 183 -5.06 9.52 36.26
CA ASP A 183 -6.22 9.65 37.17
C ASP A 183 -7.13 10.80 36.65
N ILE A 184 -8.37 10.86 37.14
CA ILE A 184 -9.31 11.94 36.83
C ILE A 184 -9.61 12.69 38.13
N ASP A 185 -9.28 13.97 38.14
CA ASP A 185 -9.51 14.86 39.27
C ASP A 185 -10.61 15.88 38.93
N LYS A 186 -11.40 16.30 39.93
CA LYS A 186 -12.39 17.37 39.79
C LYS A 186 -11.84 18.68 40.37
N PHE A 187 -11.98 19.77 39.63
CA PHE A 187 -11.52 21.10 40.03
C PHE A 187 -12.59 22.16 39.74
N GLU A 188 -12.48 23.30 40.41
CA GLU A 188 -13.14 24.55 40.02
C GLU A 188 -12.09 25.47 39.38
N PHE A 189 -12.42 26.12 38.28
CA PHE A 189 -11.49 26.99 37.58
C PHE A 189 -11.39 28.36 38.26
N ASP A 190 -10.21 28.71 38.75
CA ASP A 190 -9.98 29.87 39.63
C ASP A 190 -8.98 30.89 39.06
N ASP A 191 -8.73 30.87 37.74
CA ASP A 191 -7.72 31.70 37.05
C ASP A 191 -6.27 31.52 37.57
N SER A 192 -6.01 30.54 38.43
CA SER A 192 -4.66 30.21 38.85
C SER A 192 -3.82 29.74 37.65
N GLU A 193 -2.50 29.97 37.73
CA GLU A 193 -1.56 29.47 36.71
C GLU A 193 -1.71 27.95 36.49
N PHE A 194 -2.05 27.22 37.54
CA PHE A 194 -2.36 25.79 37.50
C PHE A 194 -3.58 25.47 36.62
N CYS A 195 -4.71 26.13 36.87
CA CYS A 195 -5.94 25.95 36.08
C CYS A 195 -5.77 26.43 34.62
N ILE A 196 -5.06 27.53 34.41
CA ILE A 196 -4.73 28.04 33.06
C ILE A 196 -3.94 26.98 32.29
N ASN A 197 -2.90 26.40 32.90
CA ASN A 197 -2.11 25.36 32.28
C ASN A 197 -2.98 24.15 31.91
N HIS A 198 -3.84 23.67 32.81
CA HIS A 198 -4.77 22.57 32.52
C HIS A 198 -5.65 22.83 31.29
N SER A 199 -6.30 24.00 31.22
CA SER A 199 -7.24 24.34 30.14
C SER A 199 -6.61 24.34 28.74
N SER A 200 -5.29 24.49 28.66
CA SER A 200 -4.56 24.51 27.40
C SER A 200 -4.20 23.12 26.85
N THR A 201 -4.32 22.06 27.67
CA THR A 201 -3.81 20.71 27.33
C THR A 201 -4.82 19.81 26.61
N GLY A 202 -6.07 20.26 26.44
CA GLY A 202 -7.12 19.46 25.80
C GLY A 202 -7.60 18.26 26.65
N ARG A 203 -7.45 18.34 27.98
CA ARG A 203 -7.74 17.25 28.93
C ARG A 203 -8.87 17.58 29.92
N CYS A 204 -9.62 18.65 29.65
CA CYS A 204 -10.73 19.11 30.50
C CYS A 204 -12.09 18.70 29.91
N PHE A 205 -12.97 18.17 30.77
CA PHE A 205 -14.25 17.57 30.40
C PHE A 205 -15.37 17.96 31.37
N TYR A 206 -16.61 18.03 30.87
CA TYR A 206 -17.76 18.44 31.67
C TYR A 206 -18.17 17.38 32.70
N SER A 207 -17.84 16.12 32.45
CA SER A 207 -18.19 14.97 33.30
C SER A 207 -16.99 14.03 33.50
N HIS A 208 -17.05 13.22 34.56
CA HIS A 208 -16.07 12.17 34.80
C HIS A 208 -16.15 11.11 33.71
N GLU A 209 -17.36 10.77 33.27
CA GLU A 209 -17.65 9.80 32.22
C GLU A 209 -16.98 10.19 30.89
N ASP A 210 -17.04 11.47 30.53
CA ASP A 210 -16.41 11.97 29.30
C ASP A 210 -14.89 11.83 29.35
N ALA A 211 -14.27 12.14 30.50
CA ALA A 211 -12.85 11.96 30.72
C ALA A 211 -12.45 10.46 30.72
N GLN A 212 -13.30 9.60 31.30
CA GLN A 212 -13.08 8.16 31.36
C GLN A 212 -13.13 7.51 29.97
N ALA A 213 -14.02 7.96 29.07
CA ALA A 213 -14.11 7.46 27.70
C ALA A 213 -12.78 7.57 26.93
N TRP A 214 -12.01 8.65 27.17
CA TRP A 214 -10.68 8.81 26.59
C TRP A 214 -9.67 7.82 27.17
N LEU A 215 -9.68 7.57 28.48
CA LEU A 215 -8.79 6.57 29.11
C LEU A 215 -9.10 5.16 28.62
N ASP A 216 -10.39 4.83 28.47
CA ASP A 216 -10.83 3.52 28.00
C ASP A 216 -10.49 3.33 26.53
N ALA A 217 -10.65 4.35 25.68
CA ALA A 217 -10.23 4.29 24.28
C ALA A 217 -8.73 4.05 24.14
N MET A 218 -7.89 4.67 24.99
CA MET A 218 -6.45 4.41 24.99
C MET A 218 -6.11 2.98 25.42
N LYS A 219 -6.82 2.42 26.41
CA LYS A 219 -6.63 1.03 26.84
C LYS A 219 -7.08 0.04 25.76
N ASN A 220 -8.24 0.27 25.17
CA ASN A 220 -8.81 -0.59 24.13
C ASN A 220 -8.06 -0.51 22.80
N ALA A 221 -7.21 0.51 22.61
CA ALA A 221 -6.31 0.63 21.48
C ALA A 221 -5.08 -0.30 21.59
N LEU A 222 -4.79 -0.84 22.78
CA LEU A 222 -3.77 -1.87 22.93
C LEU A 222 -4.30 -3.14 22.26
N GLY A 223 -3.61 -3.59 21.20
CA GLY A 223 -3.91 -4.88 20.58
C GLY A 223 -3.68 -6.02 21.55
N ASP A 224 -4.35 -7.15 21.31
CA ASP A 224 -4.08 -8.43 21.99
C ASP A 224 -2.65 -8.94 21.71
#